data_AF-A0A1J3EAZ0-F1
#
_entry.id   AF-A0A1J3EAZ0-F1
#
_cell.length_a   1.000
_cell.length_b   1.000
_cell.length_c   1.000
_cell.angle_alpha   90.00
_cell.angle_beta   90.00
_cell.angle_gamma   90.00
#
_symmetry.space_group_name_H-M   'P 1'
#
loop_
_entity.id
_entity.type
_entity.pdbx_description
1 polymer ?
#
loop_
_entity_poly.entity_id
_entity_poly.type
_entity_poly.pdbx_seq_one_letter_code
_entity_poly.pdbx_strand_id
1 'polypeptide(L)'
;KIHGSATRVGLSSTLFVGNGLVSMYGKCGFLSEARLVLDEMSRRDVVSWNSLVAGYAQNQRFDDALEVCREMESVKISHDAGTMASLLPAVTNTTT
;
A
#
# COMPACT_ATOMS: atom_id res chain seq x y z
N LYS A 1 -24.71 -13.21 7.87
CA LYS A 1 -24.43 -11.98 8.64
C LYS A 1 -23.16 -12.14 9.48
N ILE A 2 -21.97 -12.12 8.84
CA ILE A 2 -20.65 -12.19 9.53
C ILE A 2 -19.69 -11.11 8.98
N HIS A 3 -20.22 -10.01 8.44
CA HIS A 3 -19.40 -8.85 8.00
C HIS A 3 -19.39 -7.70 9.03
N GLY A 4 -20.03 -7.86 10.20
CA GLY A 4 -20.27 -6.74 11.13
C GLY A 4 -19.42 -6.70 12.40
N SER A 5 -18.65 -7.75 12.73
CA SER A 5 -18.08 -7.88 14.09
C SER A 5 -16.55 -7.87 14.17
N ALA A 6 -15.85 -7.84 13.04
CA ALA A 6 -14.38 -7.84 13.01
C ALA A 6 -13.75 -6.44 12.95
N THR A 7 -14.56 -5.38 12.91
CA THR A 7 -14.09 -4.01 12.67
C THR A 7 -13.58 -3.27 13.91
N ARG A 8 -13.70 -3.82 15.12
CA ARG A 8 -13.56 -2.97 16.32
C ARG A 8 -12.32 -3.12 17.20
N VAL A 9 -11.44 -4.11 17.05
CA VAL A 9 -10.26 -4.19 17.94
C VAL A 9 -9.03 -4.76 17.24
N GLY A 10 -8.14 -3.89 16.78
CA GLY A 10 -6.69 -4.15 16.61
C GLY A 10 -6.22 -5.04 15.45
N LEU A 11 -7.04 -5.96 14.95
CA LEU A 11 -6.62 -6.95 13.94
C LEU A 11 -6.55 -6.39 12.51
N SER A 12 -7.35 -5.37 12.20
CA SER A 12 -7.33 -4.62 10.92
C SER A 12 -6.05 -3.80 10.71
N SER A 13 -5.22 -3.62 11.75
CA SER A 13 -4.00 -2.81 11.68
C SER A 13 -2.75 -3.59 11.21
N THR A 14 -2.86 -4.90 10.99
CA THR A 14 -1.71 -5.68 10.55
C THR A 14 -1.63 -5.71 9.03
N LEU A 15 -0.41 -5.50 8.51
CA LEU A 15 -0.07 -5.56 7.08
C LEU A 15 -0.70 -6.79 6.37
N PHE A 16 -0.73 -7.93 7.06
CA PHE A 16 -1.31 -9.17 6.55
C PHE A 16 -2.83 -9.09 6.34
N VAL A 17 -3.57 -8.57 7.32
CA VAL A 17 -5.03 -8.43 7.21
C VAL A 17 -5.39 -7.39 6.15
N GLY A 18 -4.67 -6.27 6.10
CA GLY A 18 -4.82 -5.26 5.05
C GLY A 18 -4.63 -5.86 3.65
N ASN A 19 -3.52 -6.58 3.43
CA ASN A 19 -3.24 -7.26 2.16
C ASN A 19 -4.33 -8.27 1.79
N GLY A 20 -4.82 -9.05 2.76
CA GLY A 20 -5.92 -9.99 2.56
C GLY A 20 -7.22 -9.31 2.13
N LEU A 21 -7.57 -8.19 2.76
CA LEU A 21 -8.77 -7.41 2.44
C LEU A 21 -8.69 -6.76 1.06
N VAL A 22 -7.55 -6.14 0.71
CA VAL A 22 -7.32 -5.56 -0.63
C VAL A 22 -7.47 -6.63 -1.70
N SER A 23 -6.86 -7.81 -1.50
CA SER A 23 -6.96 -8.92 -2.45
C SER A 23 -8.39 -9.46 -2.58
N MET A 24 -9.11 -9.59 -1.46
CA MET A 24 -10.50 -10.08 -1.45
C MET A 24 -11.42 -9.12 -2.20
N TYR A 25 -11.39 -7.83 -1.86
CA TYR A 25 -12.21 -6.83 -2.53
C TYR A 25 -11.86 -6.72 -4.02
N GLY A 26 -10.57 -6.77 -4.38
CA GLY A 26 -10.12 -6.77 -5.77
C GLY A 26 -10.66 -7.94 -6.58
N LYS A 27 -10.59 -9.18 -6.05
CA LYS A 27 -11.15 -10.38 -6.70
C LYS A 27 -12.66 -10.34 -6.87
N CYS A 28 -13.35 -9.63 -5.98
CA CYS A 28 -14.81 -9.46 -6.03
C CYS A 28 -15.25 -8.26 -6.87
N GLY A 29 -14.32 -7.48 -7.44
CA GLY A 29 -14.63 -6.29 -8.25
C GLY A 29 -15.00 -5.05 -7.43
N PHE A 30 -14.90 -5.11 -6.10
CA PHE A 30 -15.11 -3.99 -5.17
C PHE A 30 -13.85 -3.11 -5.08
N LEU A 31 -13.49 -2.50 -6.20
CA LEU A 31 -12.19 -1.83 -6.36
C LEU A 31 -12.06 -0.56 -5.53
N SER A 32 -13.18 0.15 -5.32
CA SER A 32 -13.23 1.33 -4.46
C SER A 32 -12.94 0.96 -3.00
N GLU A 33 -13.52 -0.14 -2.52
CA GLU A 33 -13.28 -0.68 -1.19
C GLU A 33 -11.84 -1.21 -1.04
N ALA A 34 -11.30 -1.86 -2.08
CA ALA A 34 -9.90 -2.28 -2.10
C ALA A 34 -8.94 -1.09 -1.98
N ARG A 35 -9.22 0.02 -2.69
CA ARG A 35 -8.46 1.27 -2.60
C ARG A 35 -8.57 1.91 -1.21
N LEU A 36 -9.78 2.00 -0.65
CA LEU A 36 -10.00 2.56 0.70
C LEU A 36 -9.21 1.78 1.76
N VAL A 37 -9.23 0.44 1.70
CA VAL A 37 -8.44 -0.37 2.63
C VAL A 37 -6.95 -0.06 2.49
N LEU A 38 -6.42 0.02 1.26
CA LEU A 38 -5.02 0.38 1.04
C LEU A 38 -4.70 1.76 1.64
N ASP A 39 -5.55 2.76 1.41
CA ASP A 39 -5.37 4.12 1.90
C ASP A 39 -5.44 4.22 3.44
N GLU A 40 -6.28 3.41 4.09
CA GLU A 40 -6.39 3.35 5.56
C GLU A 40 -5.23 2.59 6.23
N MET A 41 -4.46 1.80 5.49
CA MET A 41 -3.29 1.09 6.04
C MET A 41 -2.18 2.06 6.44
N SER A 42 -1.79 2.01 7.72
CA SER A 42 -0.67 2.81 8.26
C SER A 42 0.70 2.40 7.73
N ARG A 43 0.85 1.14 7.33
CA ARG A 43 2.03 0.59 6.65
C ARG A 43 1.58 -0.18 5.43
N ARG A 44 2.23 0.07 4.30
CA ARG A 44 1.98 -0.61 3.02
C ARG A 44 3.30 -1.17 2.52
N ASP A 45 3.27 -2.39 2.02
CA ASP A 45 4.43 -3.02 1.40
C ASP A 45 4.15 -3.30 -0.07
N VAL A 46 5.15 -3.86 -0.75
CA VAL A 46 5.03 -4.25 -2.17
C VAL A 46 3.83 -5.17 -2.39
N VAL A 47 3.50 -6.02 -1.42
CA VAL A 47 2.36 -6.93 -1.50
C VAL A 47 1.03 -6.17 -1.43
N SER A 48 0.91 -5.14 -0.59
CA SER A 48 -0.28 -4.28 -0.54
C SER A 48 -0.59 -3.65 -1.90
N TRP A 49 0.41 -3.02 -2.52
CA TRP A 49 0.27 -2.36 -3.82
C TRP A 49 0.00 -3.36 -4.95
N ASN A 50 0.76 -4.45 -5.01
CA ASN A 50 0.57 -5.50 -6.02
C ASN A 50 -0.82 -6.12 -5.96
N SER A 51 -1.39 -6.25 -4.76
CA SER A 51 -2.75 -6.77 -4.57
C SER A 51 -3.79 -5.86 -5.20
N LEU A 52 -3.63 -4.54 -5.07
CA LEU A 52 -4.54 -3.57 -5.67
C LEU A 52 -4.39 -3.53 -7.20
N VAL A 53 -3.16 -3.51 -7.71
CA VAL A 53 -2.85 -3.56 -9.15
C VAL A 53 -3.46 -4.82 -9.79
N ALA A 54 -3.27 -5.98 -9.17
CA ALA A 54 -3.85 -7.24 -9.64
C ALA A 54 -5.39 -7.19 -9.65
N GLY A 55 -6.00 -6.56 -8.64
CA GLY A 55 -7.44 -6.33 -8.60
C GLY A 55 -7.94 -5.53 -9.80
N TYR A 56 -7.32 -4.38 -10.10
CA TYR A 56 -7.67 -3.57 -11.27
C TYR A 56 -7.46 -4.32 -12.58
N ALA A 57 -6.32 -5.01 -12.74
CA ALA A 57 -6.01 -5.77 -13.96
C ALA A 57 -7.00 -6.92 -14.22
N GLN A 58 -7.39 -7.66 -13.18
CA GLN A 58 -8.38 -8.76 -13.28
C GLN A 58 -9.77 -8.25 -13.67
N ASN A 59 -10.09 -7.00 -13.35
CA ASN A 59 -11.34 -6.34 -13.70
C ASN A 59 -11.21 -5.43 -14.94
N GLN A 60 -10.17 -5.62 -15.76
CA GLN A 60 -9.94 -4.93 -17.04
C GLN A 60 -9.78 -3.40 -16.91
N ARG A 61 -9.42 -2.91 -15.73
CA ARG A 61 -9.18 -1.50 -15.44
C ARG A 61 -7.68 -1.18 -15.50
N PHE A 62 -7.10 -1.33 -16.68
CA PHE A 62 -5.64 -1.27 -16.87
C PHE A 62 -5.06 0.14 -16.63
N ASP A 63 -5.79 1.19 -16.97
CA ASP A 63 -5.34 2.57 -16.75
C ASP A 63 -5.20 2.87 -15.25
N ASP A 64 -6.18 2.47 -14.45
CA ASP A 64 -6.13 2.58 -12.99
C ASP A 64 -4.99 1.72 -12.40
N ALA A 65 -4.77 0.52 -12.94
CA ALA A 65 -3.66 -0.34 -12.52
C ALA A 65 -2.30 0.34 -12.76
N LEU A 66 -2.12 1.02 -13.90
CA LEU A 66 -0.91 1.78 -14.22
C LEU A 66 -0.74 3.01 -13.34
N GLU A 67 -1.83 3.71 -13.01
CA GLU A 67 -1.80 4.84 -12.08
C GLU A 67 -1.32 4.40 -10.68
N VAL A 68 -1.83 3.29 -10.17
CA VAL A 68 -1.40 2.72 -8.89
C VAL A 68 0.08 2.31 -8.92
N CYS A 69 0.58 1.76 -10.03
CA CYS A 69 2.02 1.47 -10.18
C CYS A 69 2.88 2.74 -10.09
N ARG A 70 2.45 3.84 -10.73
CA ARG A 70 3.17 5.12 -10.66
C ARG A 70 3.15 5.71 -9.25
N GLU A 71 2.01 5.61 -8.56
CA GLU A 71 1.88 6.03 -7.16
C GLU A 71 2.87 5.26 -6.28
N MET A 72 2.93 3.94 -6.43
CA MET A 72 3.87 3.08 -5.70
C MET A 72 5.34 3.46 -5.93
N GLU A 73 5.73 3.82 -7.15
CA GLU A 73 7.09 4.29 -7.46
C GLU A 73 7.40 5.63 -6.80
N SER A 74 6.46 6.58 -6.83
CA SER A 74 6.63 7.89 -6.18
C SER A 74 6.80 7.76 -4.66
N VAL A 75 6.07 6.84 -4.04
CA VAL A 75 6.17 6.55 -2.61
C VAL A 75 7.55 5.98 -2.27
N LYS A 76 8.09 5.05 -3.08
CA LYS A 76 9.45 4.54 -2.88
C LYS A 76 10.48 5.66 -2.97
N ILE A 77 10.40 6.49 -4.01
CA ILE A 77 11.31 7.64 -4.20
C ILE A 77 11.25 8.60 -3.00
N SER A 78 10.06 8.85 -2.44
CA SER A 78 9.90 9.71 -1.25
C SER A 78 10.53 9.13 0.01
N HIS A 79 10.45 7.81 0.22
CA HIS A 79 11.08 7.16 1.38
C HIS A 79 12.61 7.08 1.23
N ASP A 80 13.10 6.93 0.00
CA ASP A 80 14.53 6.88 -0.29
C ASP A 80 15.17 8.28 -0.16
N ALA A 81 14.53 9.33 -0.68
CA ALA A 81 15.06 10.70 -0.63
C ALA A 81 15.12 11.30 0.79
N GLY A 82 14.15 10.98 1.67
CA GLY A 82 14.18 11.40 3.07
C GLY A 82 15.27 10.69 3.89
N THR A 83 15.55 9.43 3.57
CA THR A 83 16.66 8.67 4.15
C THR A 83 18.00 9.25 3.73
N MET A 84 18.12 9.74 2.48
CA MET A 84 19.33 10.44 2.01
C MET A 84 19.61 11.72 2.79
N ALA A 85 18.59 12.51 3.15
CA ALA A 85 18.80 13.72 3.95
C ALA A 85 19.33 13.41 5.37
N SER A 86 18.93 12.27 5.96
CA SER A 86 19.43 11.81 7.25
C SER A 86 20.84 11.22 7.22
N LEU A 87 21.37 10.89 6.04
CA LEU A 87 22.76 10.44 5.84
C LEU A 87 23.73 11.60 5.59
N LEU A 88 23.25 12.80 5.23
CA LEU A 88 24.09 13.97 5.00
C LEU A 88 24.97 14.37 6.21
N PRO A 89 24.53 14.29 7.48
CA PRO A 89 25.38 14.59 8.63
C PRO A 89 26.46 13.52 8.88
N ALA A 90 26.23 12.29 8.40
CA ALA A 90 27.14 11.17 8.63
C ALA A 90 28.36 11.20 7.69
N VAL A 91 28.24 11.85 6.52
CA VAL A 91 29.32 11.97 5.52
C VAL A 91 30.15 13.26 5.65
N THR A 92 29.69 14.24 6.42
CA THR A 92 30.45 15.49 6.66
C THR A 92 31.32 15.46 7.92
N ASN A 93 31.13 14.48 8.81
CA ASN A 93 31.80 14.44 10.13
C ASN A 93 32.97 13.45 10.23
N THR A 94 33.46 12.89 9.12
CA THR A 94 34.65 12.01 9.11
C THR A 94 35.92 12.65 8.53
N THR A 95 35.93 13.97 8.34
CA THR A 95 37.15 14.72 8.01
C THR A 95 37.40 15.85 9.00
N THR A 96 37.94 15.51 10.17
CA THR A 96 38.84 16.39 10.94
C THR A 96 39.84 15.52 11.68
#